data_AF-A0A4S0N500-F1
#
_entry.id   AF-A0A4S0N500-F1
#
_cell.length_a   1.000
_cell.length_b   1.000
_cell.length_c   1.000
_cell.angle_alpha   90.00
_cell.angle_beta   90.00
_cell.angle_gamma   90.00
#
_symmetry.space_group_name_H-M   'P 1'
#
loop_
_entity.id
_entity.type
_entity.pdbx_description
1 polymer ?
#
loop_
_entity_poly.entity_id
_entity_poly.type
_entity_poly.pdbx_seq_one_letter_code
_entity_poly.pdbx_strand_id
1 'polypeptide(L)'
;MGQILHGSATTTHAIRAAIQRSKAPLKELAAQHGLNRKTVAKWRKRAFVHDAPMGPKTVRSTVLTAEEEAAVVTFRKHTLLPLDDCLYALQATIPHLTRSSLHRCFQRHGISRLPEVAGDRPAKQPFTRYPIGYFHIDIAEVRTAEGKLYLFVAID
;
A
#
# COMPACT_ATOMS: atom_id res chain seq x y z
N MET A 1 7.60 16.64 -6.26
CA MET A 1 7.52 15.33 -5.56
C MET A 1 8.82 15.09 -4.82
N GLY A 2 8.77 14.87 -3.50
CA GLY A 2 9.96 14.64 -2.68
C GLY A 2 10.67 13.35 -3.06
N GLN A 3 12.00 13.33 -3.00
CA GLN A 3 12.79 12.12 -3.23
C GLN A 3 12.62 11.20 -2.03
N ILE A 4 11.92 10.08 -2.19
CA ILE A 4 11.80 9.07 -1.14
C ILE A 4 13.06 8.21 -1.20
N LEU A 5 13.99 8.48 -0.29
CA LEU A 5 15.19 7.69 -0.07
C LEU A 5 15.12 7.07 1.32
N HIS A 6 15.78 5.92 1.51
CA HIS A 6 15.96 5.35 2.84
C HIS A 6 16.73 6.33 3.74
N GLY A 7 16.39 6.42 5.03
CA GLY A 7 17.02 7.38 5.95
C GLY A 7 18.54 7.26 6.06
N SER A 8 19.09 6.07 5.80
CA SER A 8 20.54 5.79 5.77
C SER A 8 21.16 5.84 4.36
N ALA A 9 20.45 6.32 3.34
CA ALA A 9 20.94 6.33 1.96
C ALA A 9 21.99 7.44 1.76
N THR A 10 23.27 7.05 1.62
CA THR A 10 24.36 8.00 1.33
C THR A 10 24.30 8.58 -0.09
N THR A 11 23.68 7.86 -1.04
CA THR A 11 23.59 8.31 -2.43
C THR A 11 22.20 8.88 -2.73
N THR A 12 22.14 10.20 -2.95
CA THR A 12 20.92 10.90 -3.39
C THR A 12 20.75 10.85 -4.90
N HIS A 13 19.57 11.19 -5.43
CA HIS A 13 19.38 11.26 -6.88
C HIS A 13 20.34 12.24 -7.56
N ALA A 14 20.65 13.37 -6.90
CA ALA A 14 21.60 14.35 -7.41
C ALA A 14 23.01 13.76 -7.55
N ILE A 15 23.49 13.04 -6.52
CA ILE A 15 24.79 12.36 -6.55
C ILE A 15 24.81 11.26 -7.63
N ARG A 16 23.75 10.46 -7.73
CA ARG A 16 23.62 9.40 -8.75
C ARG A 16 23.66 9.97 -10.17
N ALA A 17 22.95 11.08 -10.41
CA ALA A 17 22.94 11.79 -11.69
C ALA A 17 24.30 12.44 -12.01
N ALA A 18 25.00 12.97 -11.00
CA ALA A 18 26.35 13.52 -11.16
C ALA A 18 27.35 12.42 -11.56
N ILE A 19 27.31 11.26 -10.91
CA ILE A 19 28.13 10.09 -11.23
C ILE A 19 27.89 9.60 -12.67
N GLN A 20 26.65 9.62 -13.14
CA GLN A 20 26.30 9.19 -14.50
C GLN A 20 26.77 10.17 -15.58
N ARG A 21 26.71 11.48 -15.34
CA ARG A 21 27.13 12.51 -16.31
C ARG A 21 28.64 12.73 -16.35
N SER A 22 29.35 12.40 -15.26
CA SER A 22 30.78 12.66 -15.13
C SER A 22 31.64 11.66 -15.92
N LYS A 23 32.61 12.19 -16.68
CA LYS A 23 33.66 11.41 -17.37
C LYS A 23 34.88 11.13 -16.47
N ALA A 24 34.91 11.66 -15.25
CA ALA A 24 36.03 11.52 -14.32
C ALA A 24 36.28 10.04 -13.94
N PRO A 25 37.52 9.67 -13.59
CA PRO A 25 37.82 8.31 -13.13
C PRO A 25 37.05 7.97 -11.84
N LEU A 26 36.77 6.68 -11.63
CA LEU A 26 35.99 6.19 -10.49
C LEU A 26 36.61 6.56 -9.13
N LYS A 27 37.94 6.69 -9.07
CA LYS A 27 38.67 7.03 -7.84
C LYS A 27 38.38 8.45 -7.39
N GLU A 28 38.33 9.41 -8.32
CA GLU A 28 38.05 10.82 -8.04
C GLU A 28 36.60 11.00 -7.59
N LEU A 29 35.64 10.41 -8.32
CA LEU A 29 34.23 10.46 -7.93
C LEU A 29 33.95 9.79 -6.58
N ALA A 30 34.69 8.72 -6.25
CA ALA A 30 34.60 8.07 -4.96
C ALA A 30 35.09 8.99 -3.83
N ALA A 31 36.23 9.66 -4.02
CA ALA A 31 36.76 10.61 -3.04
C ALA A 31 35.86 11.84 -2.88
N GLN A 32 35.39 12.42 -3.99
CA GLN A 32 34.53 13.61 -3.99
C GLN A 32 33.21 13.39 -3.24
N HIS A 33 32.60 12.21 -3.39
CA HIS A 33 31.29 11.91 -2.79
C HIS A 33 31.37 11.06 -1.52
N GLY A 34 32.56 10.71 -1.03
CA GLY A 34 32.72 9.83 0.13
C GLY A 34 32.12 8.43 -0.09
N LEU A 35 32.22 7.89 -1.30
CA LEU A 35 31.60 6.62 -1.70
C LEU A 35 32.63 5.52 -1.96
N ASN A 36 32.22 4.26 -1.80
CA ASN A 36 33.01 3.13 -2.28
C ASN A 36 33.11 3.16 -3.82
N ARG A 37 34.31 2.90 -4.37
CA ARG A 37 34.55 2.79 -5.83
C ARG A 37 33.59 1.81 -6.52
N LYS A 38 33.20 0.71 -5.86
CA LYS A 38 32.20 -0.25 -6.38
C LYS A 38 30.82 0.38 -6.52
N THR A 39 30.43 1.25 -5.58
CA THR A 39 29.15 1.98 -5.61
C THR A 39 29.12 2.97 -6.77
N VAL A 40 30.22 3.72 -6.98
CA VAL A 40 30.35 4.63 -8.13
C VAL A 40 30.29 3.85 -9.45
N ALA A 41 31.01 2.74 -9.56
CA ALA A 41 30.98 1.88 -10.75
C ALA A 41 29.58 1.33 -11.03
N LYS A 42 28.87 0.89 -9.99
CA LYS A 42 27.49 0.40 -10.07
C LYS A 42 26.55 1.49 -10.59
N TRP A 43 26.59 2.70 -10.02
CA TRP A 43 25.71 3.79 -10.44
C TRP A 43 26.04 4.34 -11.82
N ARG A 44 27.32 4.37 -12.21
CA ARG A 44 27.74 4.80 -13.55
C ARG A 44 27.26 3.87 -14.66
N LYS A 45 27.14 2.57 -14.39
CA LYS A 45 26.63 1.58 -15.36
C LYS A 45 25.11 1.57 -15.49
N ARG A 46 24.37 2.16 -14.54
CA ARG A 46 22.90 2.18 -14.56
C ARG A 46 22.38 3.26 -15.49
N ALA A 47 21.27 2.97 -16.18
CA ALA A 47 20.58 3.95 -17.02
C ALA A 47 19.61 4.86 -16.25
N PHE A 48 19.37 4.58 -14.97
CA PHE A 48 18.40 5.26 -14.12
C PHE A 48 19.01 5.65 -12.78
N VAL A 49 18.42 6.66 -12.13
CA VAL A 49 18.87 7.17 -10.81
C VAL A 49 18.00 6.69 -9.65
N HIS A 50 16.76 6.28 -9.91
CA HIS A 50 15.86 5.78 -8.88
C HIS A 50 16.28 4.40 -8.38
N ASP A 51 15.79 4.00 -7.21
CA ASP A 51 16.00 2.65 -6.74
C ASP A 51 15.13 1.68 -7.54
N ALA A 52 15.76 0.61 -8.04
CA ALA A 52 15.04 -0.45 -8.71
C ALA A 52 14.24 -1.25 -7.67
N PRO A 53 13.05 -1.78 -8.03
CA PRO A 53 12.30 -2.65 -7.16
C PRO A 53 13.17 -3.83 -6.70
N MET A 54 13.18 -4.10 -5.39
CA MET A 54 13.87 -5.25 -4.84
C MET A 54 12.96 -6.48 -4.92
N GLY A 55 13.53 -7.62 -5.31
CA GLY A 55 12.83 -8.90 -5.34
C GLY A 55 12.83 -9.57 -6.71
N PRO A 56 12.02 -10.63 -6.88
CA PRO A 56 11.90 -11.37 -8.14
C PRO A 56 11.43 -10.48 -9.29
N LYS A 57 11.98 -10.69 -10.49
CA LYS A 57 11.56 -9.97 -11.71
C LYS A 57 10.09 -10.21 -12.05
N THR A 58 9.62 -11.43 -11.83
CA THR A 58 8.23 -11.82 -12.01
C THR A 58 7.58 -11.90 -10.64
N VAL A 59 6.64 -11.00 -10.37
CA VAL A 59 5.91 -10.99 -9.11
C VAL A 59 4.86 -12.11 -9.15
N ARG A 60 5.08 -13.19 -8.39
CA ARG A 60 4.16 -14.33 -8.30
C ARG A 60 4.00 -14.78 -6.86
N SER A 61 2.89 -15.46 -6.58
CA SER A 61 2.73 -16.17 -5.32
C SER A 61 3.68 -17.38 -5.29
N THR A 62 4.21 -17.69 -4.11
CA THR A 62 4.88 -18.97 -3.83
C THR A 62 3.94 -20.00 -3.21
N VAL A 63 2.74 -19.57 -2.81
CA VAL A 63 1.75 -20.37 -2.07
C VAL A 63 0.55 -20.72 -2.94
N LEU A 64 0.17 -19.81 -3.85
CA LEU A 64 -0.97 -19.99 -4.74
C LEU A 64 -0.50 -20.34 -6.15
N THR A 65 -1.19 -21.26 -6.78
CA THR A 65 -1.03 -21.51 -8.22
C THR A 65 -1.60 -20.34 -9.02
N ALA A 66 -1.28 -20.26 -10.31
CA ALA A 66 -1.83 -19.23 -11.18
C ALA A 66 -3.36 -19.32 -11.29
N GLU A 67 -3.92 -20.53 -11.26
CA GLU A 67 -5.35 -20.80 -11.33
C GLU A 67 -6.06 -20.40 -10.03
N GLU A 68 -5.49 -20.78 -8.87
CA GLU A 68 -5.99 -20.37 -7.55
C GLU A 68 -5.97 -18.84 -7.41
N GLU A 69 -4.89 -18.20 -7.85
CA GLU A 69 -4.75 -16.75 -7.83
C GLU A 69 -5.82 -16.08 -8.70
N ALA A 70 -6.06 -16.59 -9.91
CA ALA A 70 -7.11 -16.10 -10.79
C ALA A 70 -8.50 -16.29 -10.19
N ALA A 71 -8.78 -17.44 -9.58
CA ALA A 71 -10.05 -17.74 -8.92
C ALA A 71 -10.31 -16.79 -7.74
N VAL A 72 -9.31 -16.59 -6.88
CA VAL A 72 -9.36 -15.66 -5.74
C VAL A 72 -9.62 -14.22 -6.18
N VAL A 73 -8.91 -13.75 -7.22
CA VAL A 73 -9.08 -12.39 -7.77
C VAL A 73 -10.48 -12.20 -8.35
N THR A 74 -10.95 -13.19 -9.11
CA THR A 74 -12.28 -13.18 -9.73
C THR A 74 -13.38 -13.17 -8.66
N PHE A 75 -13.27 -14.06 -7.66
CA PHE A 75 -14.18 -14.12 -6.52
C PHE A 75 -14.30 -12.77 -5.80
N ARG A 76 -13.17 -12.13 -5.51
CA ARG A 76 -13.13 -10.82 -4.85
C ARG A 76 -13.81 -9.72 -5.67
N LYS A 77 -13.57 -9.69 -6.98
CA LYS A 77 -14.16 -8.68 -7.88
C LYS A 77 -15.67 -8.83 -8.02
N HIS A 78 -16.19 -10.05 -7.98
CA HIS A 78 -17.63 -10.30 -8.10
C HIS A 78 -18.39 -10.13 -6.78
N THR A 79 -17.84 -10.65 -5.68
CA THR A 79 -18.57 -10.67 -4.40
C THR A 79 -18.41 -9.37 -3.61
N LEU A 80 -17.33 -8.62 -3.84
CA LEU A 80 -16.95 -7.46 -3.03
C LEU A 80 -16.87 -7.77 -1.52
N LEU A 81 -16.64 -9.05 -1.22
CA LEU A 81 -16.00 -9.60 -0.04
C LEU A 81 -15.19 -8.64 0.84
N PRO A 82 -15.31 -8.53 2.17
CA PRO A 82 -14.17 -8.21 3.02
C PRO A 82 -13.10 -9.30 2.97
N LEU A 83 -11.87 -9.01 3.45
CA LEU A 83 -10.75 -9.95 3.31
C LEU A 83 -11.00 -11.27 4.04
N ASP A 84 -11.48 -11.16 5.28
CA ASP A 84 -11.69 -12.31 6.16
C ASP A 84 -12.88 -13.15 5.68
N ASP A 85 -13.92 -12.52 5.11
CA ASP A 85 -15.05 -13.22 4.50
C ASP A 85 -14.66 -13.95 3.21
N CYS A 86 -13.77 -13.36 2.39
CA CYS A 86 -13.18 -14.06 1.26
C CYS A 86 -12.36 -15.28 1.70
N LEU A 87 -11.59 -15.15 2.79
CA LEU A 87 -10.81 -16.27 3.33
C LEU A 87 -11.74 -17.41 3.74
N TYR A 88 -12.78 -17.10 4.52
CA TYR A 88 -13.74 -18.10 4.99
C TYR A 88 -14.44 -18.82 3.82
N ALA A 89 -14.92 -18.07 2.83
CA ALA A 89 -15.61 -18.63 1.67
C ALA A 89 -14.71 -19.52 0.80
N LEU A 90 -13.43 -19.18 0.67
CA LEU A 90 -12.48 -19.90 -0.19
C LEU A 90 -11.71 -21.00 0.54
N GLN A 91 -11.77 -21.07 1.87
CA GLN A 91 -11.01 -22.05 2.66
C GLN A 91 -11.37 -23.50 2.32
N ALA A 92 -12.64 -23.76 1.99
CA ALA A 92 -13.10 -25.09 1.61
C ALA A 92 -12.51 -25.57 0.26
N THR A 93 -12.24 -24.64 -0.65
CA THR A 93 -11.69 -24.95 -2.00
C THR A 93 -10.16 -24.88 -2.02
N ILE A 94 -9.57 -23.98 -1.24
CA ILE A 94 -8.12 -23.76 -1.17
C ILE A 94 -7.69 -23.91 0.31
N PRO A 95 -7.48 -25.14 0.80
CA PRO A 95 -7.28 -25.40 2.23
C PRO A 95 -5.98 -24.81 2.79
N HIS A 96 -4.96 -24.65 1.95
CA HIS A 96 -3.68 -23.99 2.30
C HIS A 96 -3.73 -22.46 2.16
N LEU A 97 -4.88 -21.88 1.82
CA LEU A 97 -5.04 -20.43 1.77
C LEU A 97 -4.87 -19.87 3.18
N THR A 98 -3.95 -18.91 3.31
CA THR A 98 -3.74 -18.16 4.54
C THR A 98 -4.15 -16.72 4.34
N ARG A 99 -4.59 -16.06 5.43
CA ARG A 99 -4.91 -14.63 5.45
C ARG A 99 -3.80 -13.77 4.81
N SER A 100 -2.55 -14.06 5.13
CA SER A 100 -1.38 -13.35 4.60
C SER A 100 -1.18 -13.57 3.09
N SER A 101 -1.35 -14.80 2.61
CA SER A 101 -1.25 -15.10 1.17
C SER A 101 -2.37 -14.42 0.38
N LEU A 102 -3.59 -14.40 0.92
CA LEU A 102 -4.75 -13.73 0.35
C LEU A 102 -4.55 -12.21 0.28
N HIS A 103 -4.09 -11.61 1.39
CA HIS A 103 -3.78 -10.18 1.44
C HIS A 103 -2.71 -9.78 0.41
N ARG A 104 -1.60 -10.53 0.31
CA ARG A 104 -0.53 -10.26 -0.66
C ARG A 104 -1.02 -10.43 -2.09
N CYS A 105 -1.90 -11.41 -2.35
CA CYS A 105 -2.57 -11.57 -3.64
C CYS A 105 -3.38 -10.30 -3.99
N PHE A 106 -4.26 -9.85 -3.09
CA PHE A 106 -5.06 -8.64 -3.33
C PHE A 106 -4.22 -7.38 -3.51
N GLN A 107 -3.12 -7.22 -2.75
CA GLN A 107 -2.20 -6.10 -2.94
C GLN A 107 -1.54 -6.13 -4.32
N ARG A 108 -1.07 -7.30 -4.77
CA ARG A 108 -0.43 -7.46 -6.09
C ARG A 108 -1.37 -7.10 -7.24
N HIS A 109 -2.66 -7.42 -7.10
CA HIS A 109 -3.70 -7.13 -8.08
C HIS A 109 -4.40 -5.78 -7.89
N GLY A 110 -3.98 -4.97 -6.92
CA GLY A 110 -4.56 -3.65 -6.66
C GLY A 110 -6.00 -3.66 -6.14
N ILE A 111 -6.47 -4.79 -5.61
CA ILE A 111 -7.86 -5.00 -5.13
C ILE A 111 -7.95 -5.15 -3.60
N SER A 112 -6.90 -4.77 -2.88
CA SER A 112 -6.88 -4.83 -1.41
C SER A 112 -7.94 -3.88 -0.80
N ARG A 113 -8.07 -2.67 -1.37
CA ARG A 113 -9.16 -1.76 -1.02
C ARG A 113 -10.37 -2.09 -1.90
N LEU A 114 -11.54 -2.27 -1.27
CA LEU A 114 -12.79 -2.40 -2.01
C LEU A 114 -13.10 -1.10 -2.74
N PRO A 115 -13.64 -1.16 -3.97
CA PRO A 115 -14.19 0.01 -4.61
C PRO A 115 -15.29 0.59 -3.72
N GLU A 116 -15.37 1.90 -3.65
CA GLU A 116 -16.54 2.56 -3.10
C GLU A 116 -17.69 2.26 -4.06
N VAL A 117 -18.49 1.26 -3.71
CA VAL A 117 -19.75 1.03 -4.40
C VAL A 117 -20.56 2.29 -4.16
N ALA A 118 -20.89 3.00 -5.25
CA ALA A 118 -21.86 4.08 -5.26
C ALA A 118 -23.25 3.49 -4.96
N GLY A 119 -23.43 2.92 -3.77
CA GLY A 119 -24.73 2.80 -3.16
C GLY A 119 -25.16 4.19 -2.73
N ASP A 120 -26.46 4.35 -2.53
CA ASP A 120 -27.23 5.55 -2.17
C ASP A 120 -26.83 6.20 -0.82
N ARG A 121 -25.58 6.02 -0.40
CA ARG A 121 -25.02 6.63 0.80
C ARG A 121 -24.58 8.04 0.43
N PRO A 122 -25.13 9.07 1.07
CA PRO A 122 -24.68 10.43 0.85
C PRO A 122 -23.17 10.51 1.10
N ALA A 123 -22.47 11.28 0.27
CA ALA A 123 -21.04 11.52 0.43
C ALA A 123 -20.77 11.90 1.89
N LYS A 124 -19.82 11.21 2.53
CA LYS A 124 -19.44 11.52 3.92
C LYS A 124 -18.92 12.96 3.95
N GLN A 125 -19.72 13.88 4.47
CA GLN A 125 -19.29 15.26 4.67
C GLN A 125 -18.51 15.34 5.99
N PRO A 126 -17.40 16.07 6.04
CA PRO A 126 -16.76 16.37 7.32
C PRO A 126 -17.76 17.16 8.19
N PHE A 127 -17.68 16.97 9.51
CA PHE A 127 -18.44 17.81 10.44
C PHE A 127 -18.15 19.30 10.18
N THR A 128 -19.19 20.12 10.25
CA THR A 128 -19.05 21.58 10.21
C THR A 128 -18.10 22.03 11.31
N ARG A 129 -17.13 22.89 10.98
CA ARG A 129 -16.25 23.48 11.99
C ARG A 129 -17.00 24.56 12.75
N TYR A 130 -17.26 24.33 14.03
CA TYR A 130 -17.85 25.34 14.90
C TYR A 130 -16.75 26.07 15.69
N PRO A 131 -16.92 27.36 16.02
CA PRO A 131 -16.01 28.07 16.92
C PRO A 131 -16.17 27.54 18.35
N ILE A 132 -15.14 27.79 19.18
CA ILE A 132 -15.15 27.41 20.60
C ILE A 132 -16.40 27.97 21.28
N GLY A 133 -17.15 27.11 22.00
CA GLY A 133 -18.42 27.45 22.66
C GLY A 133 -19.68 26.89 22.00
N TYR A 134 -19.54 26.10 20.94
CA TYR A 134 -20.63 25.37 20.29
C TYR A 134 -20.50 23.87 20.58
N PHE A 135 -21.63 23.19 20.80
CA PHE A 135 -21.66 21.77 21.11
C PHE A 135 -22.54 21.03 20.10
N HIS A 136 -22.01 19.99 19.47
CA HIS A 136 -22.76 19.19 18.52
C HIS A 136 -23.48 18.05 19.25
N ILE A 137 -24.80 17.99 19.14
CA ILE A 137 -25.62 16.91 19.71
C ILE A 137 -26.24 16.13 18.56
N ASP A 138 -25.99 14.83 18.51
CA ASP A 138 -26.52 13.89 17.53
C ASP A 138 -27.27 12.74 18.23
N ILE A 139 -28.09 11.98 17.49
CA ILE A 139 -28.81 10.81 17.99
C ILE A 139 -28.27 9.56 17.30
N ALA A 140 -27.67 8.66 18.08
CA ALA A 140 -27.19 7.37 17.60
C ALA A 140 -28.17 6.24 17.95
N GLU A 141 -28.62 5.48 16.96
CA GLU A 141 -29.33 4.21 17.17
C GLU A 141 -28.33 3.07 17.41
N VAL A 142 -28.44 2.38 18.54
CA VAL A 142 -27.68 1.16 18.84
C VAL A 142 -28.64 -0.02 18.86
N ARG A 143 -28.34 -1.04 18.05
CA ARG A 143 -29.11 -2.28 18.02
C ARG A 143 -28.45 -3.32 18.91
N THR A 144 -29.16 -3.79 19.92
CA THR A 144 -28.77 -4.89 20.80
C THR A 144 -29.67 -6.10 20.55
N ALA A 145 -29.34 -7.26 21.14
CA ALA A 145 -30.18 -8.45 21.07
C ALA A 145 -31.57 -8.25 21.70
N GLU A 146 -31.71 -7.23 22.57
CA GLU A 146 -32.94 -6.92 23.32
C GLU A 146 -33.77 -5.81 22.66
N GLY A 147 -33.27 -5.18 21.58
CA GLY A 147 -34.03 -4.18 20.83
C GLY A 147 -33.19 -3.00 20.33
N LYS A 148 -33.87 -1.87 20.12
CA LYS A 148 -33.27 -0.61 19.65
C LYS A 148 -33.13 0.36 20.82
N LEU A 149 -31.92 0.86 21.04
CA LEU A 149 -31.61 1.93 21.98
C LEU A 149 -31.26 3.20 21.19
N TYR A 150 -31.70 4.36 21.67
CA TYR A 150 -31.30 5.65 21.12
C TYR A 150 -30.43 6.38 22.16
N LEU A 151 -29.26 6.83 21.73
CA LEU A 151 -28.30 7.55 22.55
C LEU A 151 -28.16 8.98 22.03
N PHE A 152 -28.16 9.96 22.93
CA PHE A 152 -27.71 11.31 22.59
C PHE A 152 -26.18 11.34 22.67
N VAL A 153 -25.53 11.64 21.55
CA VAL A 153 -24.08 11.75 21.44
C VAL A 153 -23.71 13.23 21.35
N ALA A 154 -22.70 13.59 22.11
CA ALA A 154 -22.34 14.94 22.44
C ALA A 154 -20.86 15.12 22.08
N ILE A 155 -20.57 15.96 21.08
CA ILE A 155 -19.23 16.15 20.51
C ILE A 155 -18.84 17.64 20.63
N ASP A 156 -17.71 17.89 21.29
CA ASP A 156 -17.01 19.18 21.33
C ASP A 156 -16.01 19.28 20.16
#